data_AF-A0A7G6U3S7-F1
#
_entry.id   AF-A0A7G6U3S7-F1
#
_cell.length_a   1.000
_cell.length_b   1.000
_cell.length_c   1.000
_cell.angle_alpha   90.00
_cell.angle_beta   90.00
_cell.angle_gamma   90.00
#
_symmetry.space_group_name_H-M   'P 1'
#
loop_
_entity.id
_entity.type
_entity.pdbx_description
1 polymer ?
#
loop_
_entity_poly.entity_id
_entity_poly.type
_entity_poly.pdbx_seq_one_letter_code
_entity_poly.pdbx_strand_id
1 'polypeptide(L)' 'MAEPLDDYIDAVAKALELPIDDAWKPSVRANLAVTLKMAKMVDEFSLPDETEPASIYAA' A
#
# COMPACT_ATOMS: atom_id res chain seq x y z
N MET A 1 4.75 -21.56 5.52
CA MET A 1 4.03 -21.00 4.36
C MET A 1 4.28 -19.51 4.39
N ALA A 2 4.62 -18.87 3.28
CA ALA A 2 4.74 -17.41 3.26
C ALA A 2 3.37 -16.80 3.56
N GLU A 3 3.33 -15.74 4.35
CA GLU A 3 2.08 -15.02 4.57
C GLU A 3 1.69 -14.31 3.26
N PRO A 4 0.41 -14.18 2.90
CA PRO A 4 -0.01 -13.51 1.65
C PRO A 4 0.56 -12.10 1.48
N LEU A 5 0.87 -11.43 2.60
CA LEU A 5 1.47 -10.10 2.59
C LEU A 5 2.97 -10.11 2.26
N ASP A 6 3.69 -11.18 2.56
CA ASP A 6 5.11 -11.32 2.20
C ASP A 6 5.27 -11.47 0.68
N ASP A 7 4.41 -12.27 0.03
CA ASP A 7 4.41 -12.43 -1.42
C ASP A 7 4.11 -11.11 -2.14
N TYR A 8 3.17 -10.32 -1.59
CA TYR A 8 2.87 -8.98 -2.11
C TYR A 8 4.07 -8.03 -1.95
N ILE A 9 4.73 -8.03 -0.78
CA ILE A 9 5.92 -7.21 -0.53
C ILE A 9 7.02 -7.56 -1.55
N ASP A 10 7.30 -8.84 -1.76
CA ASP A 10 8.34 -9.29 -2.69
C ASP A 10 8.00 -8.93 -4.15
N ALA A 11 6.74 -9.08 -4.57
CA ALA A 11 6.29 -8.70 -5.90
C ALA A 11 6.43 -7.20 -6.17
N VAL A 12 5.99 -6.35 -5.24
CA VAL A 12 6.05 -4.89 -5.37
C VAL A 12 7.49 -4.39 -5.27
N ALA A 13 8.28 -4.91 -4.32
CA ALA A 13 9.70 -4.58 -4.20
C ALA A 13 10.45 -4.85 -5.51
N LYS A 14 10.18 -6.00 -6.15
CA LYS A 14 10.74 -6.33 -7.45
C LYS A 14 10.25 -5.39 -8.56
N ALA A 15 8.95 -5.10 -8.62
CA ALA A 15 8.38 -4.25 -9.67
C ALA A 15 8.90 -2.80 -9.58
N LEU A 16 9.20 -2.31 -8.38
CA LEU A 16 9.73 -0.97 -8.13
C LEU A 16 11.26 -0.90 -8.07
N GLU A 17 11.95 -2.02 -8.29
CA GLU A 17 13.41 -2.13 -8.14
C GLU A 17 13.91 -1.61 -6.78
N LEU A 18 13.12 -1.84 -5.72
CA LEU A 18 13.43 -1.42 -4.36
C LEU A 18 13.87 -2.63 -3.52
N PRO A 19 15.17 -2.93 -3.44
CA PRO A 19 15.65 -4.05 -2.64
C PRO A 19 15.36 -3.82 -1.16
N ILE A 20 14.76 -4.82 -0.51
CA ILE A 20 14.47 -4.82 0.92
C ILE A 20 15.38 -5.85 1.57
N ASP A 21 16.20 -5.41 2.53
CA ASP A 21 16.98 -6.31 3.36
C ASP A 21 16.06 -7.24 4.15
N ASP A 22 16.38 -8.53 4.23
CA ASP A 22 15.59 -9.52 4.95
C ASP A 22 15.40 -9.15 6.44
N ALA A 23 16.37 -8.45 7.05
CA ALA A 23 16.25 -7.94 8.41
C ALA A 23 15.13 -6.89 8.56
N TRP A 24 14.73 -6.23 7.47
CA TRP A 24 13.70 -5.17 7.46
C TRP A 24 12.32 -5.68 7.07
N LYS A 25 12.22 -6.85 6.41
CA LYS A 25 10.93 -7.44 6.00
C LYS A 25 9.88 -7.49 7.12
N PRO A 26 10.18 -7.89 8.37
CA PRO A 26 9.19 -7.90 9.44
C PRO A 26 8.58 -6.53 9.72
N SER A 27 9.41 -5.47 9.70
CA SER A 27 8.97 -4.09 9.93
C SER A 27 8.16 -3.55 8.76
N VAL A 28 8.57 -3.84 7.52
CA VAL A 28 7.81 -3.48 6.32
C VAL A 28 6.42 -4.12 6.36
N ARG A 29 6.35 -5.42 6.68
CA ARG A 29 5.08 -6.14 6.84
C ARG A 29 4.19 -5.51 7.91
N ALA A 30 4.74 -5.20 9.08
CA ALA A 30 3.98 -4.60 10.17
C ALA A 30 3.39 -3.24 9.77
N ASN A 31 4.19 -2.37 9.16
CA ASN A 31 3.73 -1.06 8.70
C ASN A 31 2.68 -1.18 7.59
N LEU A 32 2.92 -2.05 6.60
CA LEU A 32 1.97 -2.27 5.50
C LEU A 32 0.63 -2.80 6.02
N ALA A 33 0.63 -3.72 6.99
CA ALA A 33 -0.60 -4.21 7.61
C ALA A 33 -1.40 -3.10 8.30
N VAL A 34 -0.73 -2.12 8.93
CA VAL A 34 -1.40 -0.95 9.53
C VAL A 34 -1.94 -0.02 8.44
N THR A 35 -1.16 0.27 7.41
CA THR A 35 -1.58 1.11 6.28
C THR A 35 -2.78 0.52 5.55
N LEU A 36 -2.82 -0.80 5.33
CA LEU A 36 -3.96 -1.47 4.70
C LEU A 36 -5.24 -1.39 5.54
N LYS A 37 -5.13 -1.41 6.88
CA LYS A 37 -6.29 -1.16 7.76
C LYS A 37 -6.83 0.26 7.60
N MET A 38 -5.94 1.26 7.49
CA MET A 38 -6.34 2.65 7.24
C MET A 38 -6.95 2.81 5.85
N ALA A 39 -6.37 2.17 4.83
CA ALA A 39 -6.89 2.19 3.47
C ALA A 39 -8.31 1.62 3.41
N LYS A 40 -8.62 0.57 4.19
CA LYS A 40 -9.96 0.02 4.25
C LYS A 40 -11.01 1.02 4.73
N MET A 41 -10.66 1.89 5.68
CA MET A 41 -11.56 2.94 6.15
C MET A 41 -11.87 3.97 5.05
N VAL A 42 -10.92 4.21 4.14
CA VAL A 42 -11.12 5.09 2.98
C VAL A 42 -11.93 4.39 1.90
N ASP A 43 -11.67 3.11 1.64
CA ASP A 43 -12.40 2.27 0.67
C ASP A 43 -13.89 2.10 1.02
N GLU A 44 -14.23 2.14 2.31
CA GLU A 44 -15.62 2.11 2.79
C GLU A 44 -16.38 3.42 2.54
N PHE A 45 -15.69 4.51 2.22
CA PHE A 45 -16.33 5.76 1.82
C PHE A 45 -16.78 5.66 0.36
N SER A 46 -18.10 5.71 0.12
CA SER A 46 -18.66 5.68 -1.23
C SER A 46 -18.21 6.92 -2.01
N LEU A 47 -17.54 6.70 -3.14
CA LEU A 47 -17.04 7.74 -4.03
C LEU A 47 -17.81 7.68 -5.36
N PRO A 48 -18.81 8.56 -5.56
CA PRO A 48 -19.51 8.67 -6.85
C PRO A 48 -18.55 8.95 -8.01
N ASP A 49 -18.86 8.46 -9.20
CA ASP A 49 -18.01 8.61 -10.39
C ASP A 49 -17.81 10.08 -10.78
N GLU A 50 -18.78 10.95 -10.47
CA GLU A 50 -18.70 12.40 -10.68
C GLU A 50 -17.78 13.12 -9.67
N THR A 51 -17.21 12.40 -8.69
CA THR A 51 -16.31 13.01 -7.71
C THR A 51 -14.98 13.33 -8.36
N GLU A 52 -14.67 14.62 -8.42
CA GLU A 52 -13.37 15.08 -8.88
C GLU A 52 -12.30 14.87 -7.79
N PRO A 53 -11.06 14.48 -8.15
CA PRO A 53 -9.94 14.46 -7.22
C PRO A 53 -9.71 15.83 -6.59
N ALA A 54 -9.16 15.85 -5.38
CA ALA A 54 -8.74 17.10 -4.75
C ALA A 54 -7.79 17.90 -5.67
N SER A 55 -7.87 19.22 -5.60
CA SER A 55 -7.25 20.17 -6.54
C SER A 55 -5.82 19.80 -6.92
N ILE A 56 -5.60 19.64 -8.23
CA ILE A 56 -4.26 19.54 -8.82
C ILE A 56 -3.78 20.98 -9.07
N TYR A 57 -2.53 21.27 -8.70
CA TYR A 57 -1.89 22.59 -8.81
C TYR A 57 -2.37 23.41 -10.04
N ALA A 58 -2.88 24.63 -9.80
CA ALA A 58 -3.15 25.62 -10.84
C ALA A 58 -1.91 26.52 -10.98
N ALA A 59 -1.30 26.49 -12.16
CA ALA A 59 -0.12 27.30 -12.51
C ALA A 59 -0.45 28.79 -12.64
#